data_AF-A0A1Q9RTC5-F1
#
_entry.id   AF-A0A1Q9RTC5-F1
#
_cell.length_a   1.000
_cell.length_b   1.000
_cell.length_c   1.000
_cell.angle_alpha   90.00
_cell.angle_beta   90.00
_cell.angle_gamma   90.00
#
_symmetry.space_group_name_H-M   'P 1'
#
loop_
_entity.id
_entity.type
_entity.pdbx_description
1 polymer ?
#
loop_
_entity_poly.entity_id
_entity_poly.type
_entity_poly.pdbx_seq_one_letter_code
_entity_poly.pdbx_strand_id
1 'polypeptide(L)'
;MVLWQWGWGTEALLGIRPDGAIGTFVPVTVFAFLYGLTTDYQMIILARVREEYERSGSTREAVVRGLARSGRLVTGAGMILFFSFAAMASGGELDVAIFASGVALGVLIDATLVRAVLVPASIALLGRWNWWWPRGVTNHRQPRKIAVTQP
;
A
#
# COMPACT_ATOMS: atom_id res chain seq x y z
N MET A 1 -1.46 -2.16 -19.25
CA MET A 1 -2.23 -1.46 -20.29
C MET A 1 -1.74 -1.78 -21.70
N VAL A 2 -0.45 -1.64 -22.03
CA VAL A 2 0.09 -1.91 -23.38
C VAL A 2 -0.17 -3.35 -23.87
N LEU A 3 -0.07 -4.36 -23.00
CA LEU A 3 -0.27 -5.76 -23.41
C LEU A 3 -1.67 -6.05 -23.98
N TRP A 4 -2.72 -5.39 -23.45
CA TRP A 4 -4.10 -5.53 -23.92
C TRP A 4 -4.42 -4.64 -25.12
N GLN A 5 -3.75 -3.49 -25.24
CA GLN A 5 -3.94 -2.55 -26.35
C GLN A 5 -3.39 -3.08 -27.68
N TRP A 6 -2.34 -3.91 -27.64
CA TRP A 6 -1.64 -4.38 -28.83
C TRP A 6 -2.01 -5.82 -29.24
N GLY A 7 -2.97 -6.46 -28.55
CA GLY A 7 -3.50 -7.77 -28.95
C GLY A 7 -2.54 -8.96 -28.81
N TRP A 8 -1.43 -8.83 -28.06
CA TRP A 8 -0.50 -9.94 -27.86
C TRP A 8 -1.10 -10.96 -26.88
N GLY A 9 -1.87 -11.92 -27.42
CA GLY A 9 -2.39 -13.10 -26.72
C GLY A 9 -3.91 -13.16 -26.51
N THR A 10 -4.66 -12.09 -26.79
CA THR A 10 -6.12 -12.05 -26.61
C THR A 10 -6.91 -12.58 -27.81
N GLU A 11 -6.39 -12.43 -29.04
CA GLU A 11 -6.98 -13.04 -30.23
C GLU A 11 -6.92 -14.59 -30.21
N ALA A 12 -5.83 -15.15 -29.68
CA ALA A 12 -5.59 -16.60 -29.72
C ALA A 12 -6.33 -17.40 -28.62
N LEU A 13 -6.79 -16.73 -27.54
CA LEU A 13 -7.36 -17.41 -26.37
C LEU A 13 -8.79 -17.00 -26.01
N LEU A 14 -9.25 -15.79 -26.36
CA LEU A 14 -10.52 -15.24 -25.83
C LEU A 14 -11.49 -14.65 -26.86
N GLY A 15 -11.08 -14.42 -28.12
CA GLY A 15 -12.01 -14.04 -29.20
C GLY A 15 -12.72 -12.68 -29.04
N ILE A 16 -12.18 -11.78 -28.21
CA ILE A 16 -12.78 -10.46 -27.94
C ILE A 16 -12.15 -9.42 -28.88
N ARG A 17 -13.00 -8.71 -29.63
CA ARG A 17 -12.59 -7.66 -30.59
C ARG A 17 -12.11 -6.41 -29.82
N PRO A 18 -10.96 -5.82 -30.18
CA PRO A 18 -10.48 -4.58 -29.59
C PRO A 18 -11.28 -3.40 -30.17
N ASP A 19 -12.29 -2.93 -29.45
CA ASP A 19 -13.08 -1.74 -29.80
C ASP A 19 -12.41 -0.41 -29.37
N GLY A 20 -11.16 -0.46 -28.89
CA GLY A 20 -10.23 0.68 -28.92
C GLY A 20 -10.55 1.87 -28.00
N ALA A 21 -11.70 1.86 -27.31
CA ALA A 21 -12.09 2.92 -26.39
C ALA A 21 -12.03 2.41 -24.95
N ILE A 22 -10.88 2.60 -24.29
CA ILE A 22 -10.86 2.58 -22.82
C ILE A 22 -11.82 3.69 -22.38
N GLY A 23 -12.93 3.34 -21.75
CA GLY A 23 -13.85 4.34 -21.21
C GLY A 23 -13.08 5.28 -20.30
N THR A 24 -13.21 6.60 -20.49
CA THR A 24 -12.48 7.64 -19.73
C THR A 24 -12.58 7.47 -18.20
N PHE A 25 -13.62 6.78 -17.73
CA PHE A 25 -13.80 6.42 -16.33
C PHE A 25 -12.75 5.42 -15.80
N VAL A 26 -12.26 4.48 -16.61
CA VAL A 26 -11.36 3.41 -16.17
C VAL A 26 -10.05 3.96 -15.58
N PRO A 27 -9.30 4.86 -16.25
CA PRO A 27 -8.06 5.42 -15.68
C PRO A 27 -8.31 6.23 -14.41
N VAL A 28 -9.41 7.00 -14.35
CA VAL A 28 -9.78 7.80 -13.18
C VAL A 28 -10.06 6.90 -11.98
N THR A 29 -10.80 5.81 -12.19
CA THR A 29 -11.14 4.87 -11.11
C THR A 29 -9.93 4.07 -10.65
N VAL A 30 -9.07 3.61 -11.56
CA VAL A 30 -7.80 2.96 -11.20
C VAL A 30 -6.94 3.90 -10.37
N PHE A 31 -6.80 5.16 -10.79
CA PHE A 31 -6.05 6.16 -10.05
C PHE A 31 -6.62 6.39 -8.65
N ALA A 32 -7.94 6.61 -8.54
CA ALA A 32 -8.61 6.79 -7.26
C ALA A 32 -8.43 5.59 -6.32
N PHE A 33 -8.54 4.37 -6.85
CA PHE A 33 -8.34 3.14 -6.08
C PHE A 33 -6.90 3.00 -5.57
N LEU A 34 -5.91 3.15 -6.46
CA LEU A 34 -4.51 3.01 -6.10
C LEU A 34 -4.08 4.11 -5.11
N TYR A 35 -4.55 5.34 -5.30
CA TYR A 35 -4.28 6.43 -4.38
C TYR A 35 -4.88 6.19 -2.99
N GLY A 36 -6.13 5.73 -2.92
CA GLY A 36 -6.80 5.38 -1.66
C GLY A 36 -6.05 4.27 -0.93
N LEU A 37 -5.78 3.16 -1.60
CA LEU A 37 -5.02 2.03 -1.05
C LEU A 37 -3.63 2.48 -0.55
N THR A 38 -2.92 3.26 -1.37
CA THR A 38 -1.60 3.79 -1.02
C THR A 38 -1.64 4.61 0.27
N THR A 39 -2.60 5.52 0.39
CA THR A 39 -2.72 6.41 1.56
C THR A 39 -2.96 5.61 2.84
N ASP A 40 -3.87 4.63 2.77
CA ASP A 40 -4.21 3.77 3.90
C ASP A 40 -2.99 2.94 4.34
N TYR A 41 -2.22 2.41 3.38
CA TYR A 41 -1.02 1.64 3.71
C TYR A 41 0.10 2.50 4.28
N GLN A 42 0.36 3.68 3.69
CA GLN A 42 1.43 4.56 4.14
C GLN A 42 1.19 5.04 5.58
N MET A 43 -0.05 5.41 5.91
CA MET A 43 -0.40 5.84 7.26
C MET A 43 -0.19 4.73 8.30
N ILE A 44 -0.56 3.47 7.98
CA ILE A 44 -0.35 2.34 8.89
C ILE A 44 1.14 2.08 9.14
N ILE A 45 1.97 2.11 8.09
CA ILE A 45 3.43 1.90 8.22
C ILE A 45 4.03 3.01 9.05
N LEU A 46 3.72 4.27 8.69
CA LEU A 46 4.31 5.44 9.30
C LEU A 46 3.95 5.50 10.80
N ALA A 47 2.70 5.21 11.14
CA ALA A 47 2.26 5.11 12.53
C ALA A 47 3.06 4.04 13.29
N ARG A 48 3.35 2.89 12.67
CA ARG A 48 4.10 1.81 13.32
C ARG A 48 5.58 2.13 13.48
N VAL A 49 6.22 2.72 12.47
CA VAL A 49 7.61 3.19 12.56
C VAL A 49 7.73 4.30 13.59
N ARG A 50 6.74 5.20 13.68
CA ARG A 50 6.65 6.24 14.71
C ARG A 50 6.55 5.65 16.11
N GLU A 51 5.72 4.64 16.32
CA GLU A 51 5.60 3.96 17.62
C GLU A 51 6.93 3.30 18.05
N GLU A 52 7.65 2.66 17.12
CA GLU A 52 8.97 2.09 17.42
C GLU A 52 10.05 3.17 17.61
N TYR A 53 9.93 4.33 16.95
CA TYR A 53 10.82 5.48 17.16
C TYR A 53 10.61 6.12 18.53
N GLU A 54 9.36 6.31 18.96
CA GLU A 54 9.05 6.81 20.30
C GLU A 54 9.58 5.90 21.41
N ARG A 55 9.71 4.59 21.15
CA ARG A 55 10.27 3.60 22.09
C ARG A 55 11.80 3.54 22.08
N SER A 56 12.42 3.57 20.91
CA SER A 56 13.87 3.34 20.75
C SER A 56 14.70 4.62 20.68
N GLY A 57 14.11 5.75 20.29
CA GLY A 57 14.81 7.00 20.02
C GLY A 57 15.74 6.97 18.79
N SER A 58 15.84 5.83 18.09
CA SER A 58 16.73 5.62 16.95
C SER A 58 15.92 5.37 15.68
N THR A 59 16.04 6.26 14.69
CA THR A 59 15.29 6.15 13.42
C THR A 59 15.63 4.86 12.66
N ARG A 60 16.91 4.44 12.68
CA ARG A 60 17.34 3.21 12.01
C ARG A 60 16.74 1.97 12.67
N GLU A 61 16.75 1.92 13.99
CA GLU A 61 16.20 0.79 14.75
C GLU A 61 14.67 0.72 14.61
N ALA A 62 14.00 1.88 14.61
CA ALA A 62 12.57 1.99 14.39
C ALA A 62 12.13 1.49 13.01
N VAL A 63 12.87 1.83 11.95
CA VAL A 63 12.60 1.33 10.59
C VAL A 63 12.80 -0.18 10.54
N VAL A 64 13.91 -0.71 11.07
CA VAL A 64 14.19 -2.16 11.05
C VAL A 64 13.13 -2.96 11.82
N ARG A 65 12.81 -2.56 13.06
CA ARG A 65 11.80 -3.25 13.88
C ARG A 65 10.39 -3.07 13.34
N GLY A 66 10.06 -1.87 12.85
CA GLY A 66 8.79 -1.56 12.23
C GLY A 66 8.52 -2.42 11.00
N LEU A 67 9.51 -2.54 10.10
CA LEU A 67 9.41 -3.39 8.91
C LEU A 67 9.36 -4.88 9.26
N ALA A 68 10.21 -5.36 10.17
CA ALA A 68 10.28 -6.78 10.52
C ALA A 68 8.93 -7.34 11.02
N ARG A 69 8.17 -6.54 11.80
CA ARG A 69 6.86 -6.97 12.30
C ARG A 69 5.73 -6.81 11.29
N SER A 70 5.77 -5.77 10.47
CA SER A 70 4.65 -5.43 9.58
C SER A 70 4.79 -5.99 8.15
N GLY A 71 5.99 -6.41 7.75
CA GLY A 71 6.27 -6.93 6.41
C GLY A 71 5.40 -8.13 6.04
N ARG A 72 5.40 -9.18 6.86
CA ARG A 72 4.66 -10.42 6.55
C ARG A 72 3.14 -10.22 6.50
N LEU A 73 2.59 -9.39 7.39
CA LEU A 73 1.16 -9.08 7.39
C LEU A 73 0.74 -8.37 6.11
N VAL A 74 1.57 -7.45 5.61
CA VAL A 74 1.17 -6.64 4.45
C VAL A 74 1.44 -7.35 3.13
N THR A 75 2.49 -8.14 3.02
CA THR A 75 2.67 -9.03 1.86
C THR A 75 1.47 -9.99 1.73
N GLY A 76 0.97 -10.53 2.84
CA GLY A 76 -0.25 -11.35 2.82
C GLY A 76 -1.49 -10.59 2.36
N ALA A 77 -1.73 -9.39 2.88
CA ALA A 77 -2.85 -8.55 2.44
C ALA A 77 -2.76 -8.17 0.96
N GLY A 78 -1.56 -7.82 0.48
CA GLY A 78 -1.31 -7.49 -0.93
C GLY A 78 -1.54 -8.69 -1.86
N MET A 79 -1.14 -9.91 -1.45
CA MET A 79 -1.40 -11.13 -2.20
C MET A 79 -2.90 -11.40 -2.33
N ILE A 80 -3.67 -11.25 -1.24
CA ILE A 80 -5.12 -11.46 -1.27
C ILE A 80 -5.77 -10.49 -2.27
N LEU A 81 -5.45 -9.20 -2.19
CA LEU A 81 -5.95 -8.18 -3.13
C LEU A 81 -5.57 -8.51 -4.57
N PHE A 82 -4.30 -8.87 -4.82
CA PHE A 82 -3.83 -9.26 -6.13
C PHE A 82 -4.64 -10.43 -6.71
N PHE A 83 -4.84 -11.51 -5.93
CA PHE A 83 -5.62 -12.65 -6.38
C PHE A 83 -7.10 -12.32 -6.57
N SER A 84 -7.70 -11.48 -5.72
CA SER A 84 -9.08 -11.03 -5.90
C SER A 84 -9.27 -10.27 -7.21
N PHE A 85 -8.38 -9.33 -7.54
CA PHE A 85 -8.45 -8.61 -8.81
C PHE A 85 -8.07 -9.49 -10.01
N ALA A 86 -7.11 -10.41 -9.86
CA ALA A 86 -6.77 -11.37 -10.90
C ALA A 86 -7.95 -12.29 -11.23
N ALA A 87 -8.68 -12.76 -10.23
CA ALA A 87 -9.90 -13.54 -10.41
C ALA A 87 -11.00 -12.70 -11.08
N MET A 88 -11.19 -11.45 -10.65
CA MET A 88 -12.17 -10.55 -11.27
C MET A 88 -11.85 -10.27 -12.75
N ALA A 89 -10.57 -10.20 -13.11
CA ALA A 89 -10.14 -10.03 -14.50
C ALA A 89 -10.51 -11.22 -15.42
N SER A 90 -10.83 -12.40 -14.86
CA SER A 90 -11.24 -13.58 -15.62
C SER A 90 -12.73 -13.65 -15.96
N GLY A 91 -13.52 -12.66 -15.52
CA GLY A 91 -14.99 -12.64 -15.64
C GLY A 91 -15.57 -12.43 -17.05
N GLY A 92 -14.76 -12.33 -18.10
CA GLY A 92 -15.21 -12.27 -19.50
C GLY A 92 -15.60 -10.89 -20.04
N GLU A 93 -15.68 -9.86 -19.19
CA GLU A 93 -16.00 -8.48 -19.60
C GLU A 93 -14.71 -7.64 -19.77
N LEU A 94 -14.54 -7.03 -20.94
CA LEU A 94 -13.30 -6.35 -21.34
C LEU A 94 -12.95 -5.17 -20.42
N ASP A 95 -13.93 -4.31 -20.11
CA ASP A 95 -13.73 -3.15 -19.23
C ASP A 95 -13.31 -3.56 -17.82
N VAL A 96 -13.95 -4.61 -17.29
CA VAL A 96 -13.64 -5.18 -15.98
C VAL A 96 -12.24 -5.81 -16.00
N ALA A 97 -11.88 -6.53 -17.07
CA ALA A 97 -10.56 -7.15 -17.21
C ALA A 97 -9.44 -6.11 -17.28
N ILE A 98 -9.63 -5.00 -18.02
CA ILE A 98 -8.67 -3.90 -18.11
C ILE A 98 -8.52 -3.19 -16.77
N PHE A 99 -9.63 -2.87 -16.10
CA PHE A 99 -9.64 -2.26 -14.77
C PHE A 99 -8.93 -3.16 -13.75
N ALA A 100 -9.38 -4.41 -13.62
CA ALA A 100 -8.92 -5.35 -12.61
C ALA A 100 -7.45 -5.71 -12.80
N SER A 101 -6.99 -5.91 -14.04
CA SER A 101 -5.57 -6.15 -14.32
C SER A 101 -4.70 -4.93 -14.02
N GLY A 102 -5.19 -3.71 -14.30
CA GLY A 102 -4.51 -2.47 -13.97
C GLY A 102 -4.34 -2.28 -12.45
N VAL A 103 -5.42 -2.49 -11.69
CA VAL A 103 -5.36 -2.41 -10.22
C VAL A 103 -4.51 -3.52 -9.63
N ALA A 104 -4.63 -4.77 -10.10
CA ALA A 104 -3.83 -5.90 -9.63
C ALA A 104 -2.32 -5.62 -9.78
N LEU A 105 -1.90 -5.14 -10.96
CA LEU A 105 -0.51 -4.78 -11.20
C LEU A 105 -0.06 -3.60 -10.33
N GLY A 106 -0.92 -2.57 -10.20
CA GLY A 106 -0.63 -1.42 -9.35
C GLY A 106 -0.44 -1.79 -7.88
N VAL A 107 -1.29 -2.65 -7.33
CA VAL A 107 -1.18 -3.17 -5.96
C VAL A 107 0.10 -3.99 -5.80
N LEU A 108 0.46 -4.82 -6.79
CA LEU A 108 1.69 -5.61 -6.74
C LEU A 108 2.93 -4.73 -6.72
N ILE A 109 2.96 -3.68 -7.55
CA ILE A 109 4.05 -2.69 -7.58
C ILE A 109 4.10 -1.91 -6.26
N ASP A 110 2.97 -1.45 -5.72
CA ASP A 110 2.95 -0.72 -4.44
C ASP A 110 3.47 -1.59 -3.29
N ALA A 111 2.98 -2.82 -3.18
CA ALA A 111 3.38 -3.76 -2.13
C ALA A 111 4.88 -4.10 -2.18
N THR A 112 5.51 -4.02 -3.35
CA THR A 112 6.93 -4.35 -3.54
C THR A 112 7.81 -3.10 -3.59
N LEU A 113 7.62 -2.22 -4.56
CA LEU A 113 8.47 -1.06 -4.81
C LEU A 113 8.27 0.03 -3.77
N VAL A 114 7.01 0.41 -3.51
CA VAL A 114 6.72 1.52 -2.60
C VAL A 114 7.05 1.13 -1.17
N ARG A 115 6.55 -0.02 -0.73
CA ARG A 115 6.73 -0.48 0.66
C ARG A 115 8.12 -1.02 0.97
N ALA A 116 8.75 -1.80 0.09
CA ALA A 116 10.05 -2.41 0.42
C ALA A 116 11.22 -1.44 0.24
N VAL A 117 11.06 -0.42 -0.62
CA VAL A 117 12.16 0.48 -0.99
C VAL A 117 11.84 1.92 -0.66
N LEU A 118 10.81 2.52 -1.29
CA LEU A 118 10.58 3.97 -1.20
C LEU A 118 10.28 4.44 0.22
N VAL A 119 9.35 3.80 0.93
CA VAL A 119 8.96 4.18 2.30
C VAL A 119 10.14 4.09 3.28
N PRO A 120 10.83 2.94 3.43
CA PRO A 120 11.95 2.84 4.36
C PRO A 120 13.12 3.74 3.95
N ALA A 121 13.41 3.89 2.66
CA ALA A 121 14.45 4.79 2.18
C ALA A 121 14.13 6.25 2.51
N SER A 122 12.89 6.68 2.32
CA SER A 122 12.46 8.06 2.60
C SER A 122 12.57 8.38 4.10
N ILE A 123 12.11 7.48 4.97
CA ILE A 123 12.20 7.67 6.42
C ILE A 123 13.67 7.67 6.88
N ALA A 124 14.50 6.79 6.31
CA ALA A 124 15.93 6.74 6.61
C ALA A 124 16.68 8.00 6.15
N LEU A 125 16.36 8.51 4.95
CA LEU A 125 16.95 9.71 4.36
C LEU A 125 16.55 10.99 5.13
N LEU A 126 15.27 11.13 5.46
CA LEU A 126 14.76 12.27 6.22
C LEU A 126 15.23 12.26 7.68
N GLY A 127 15.55 11.07 8.22
CA GLY A 127 16.24 10.92 9.49
C GLY A 127 15.60 11.72 10.63
N ARG A 128 16.38 12.63 11.23
CA ARG A 128 15.93 13.49 12.34
C ARG A 128 14.90 14.54 11.95
N TRP A 129 14.83 14.93 10.68
CA TRP A 129 13.87 15.94 10.19
C TRP A 129 12.45 15.39 10.14
N ASN A 130 12.30 14.07 9.95
CA ASN A 130 10.99 13.40 9.98
C ASN A 130 10.28 13.50 11.34
N TRP A 131 11.05 13.73 12.42
CA TRP A 131 10.55 13.74 13.80
C TRP A 131 10.49 15.14 14.39
N TRP A 132 10.69 16.18 13.58
CA TRP A 132 10.60 17.54 14.09
C TRP A 132 9.15 17.86 14.46
N TRP A 133 8.93 18.06 15.75
CA TRP A 133 7.63 18.43 16.29
C TRP A 133 7.71 19.85 16.87
N PRO A 134 6.85 20.81 16.44
CA PRO A 134 6.81 22.14 17.03
C PRO A 134 6.54 22.01 18.54
N ARG A 135 7.33 22.69 19.37
CA ARG A 135 7.41 22.51 20.85
C ARG A 135 6.12 22.76 21.66
N GLY A 136 4.94 22.83 21.03
CA GLY A 136 3.66 23.15 21.64
C GLY A 136 2.63 22.02 21.74
N VAL A 137 2.83 20.82 21.15
CA VAL A 137 1.86 19.73 21.34
C VAL A 137 2.35 18.82 22.47
N THR A 138 1.79 19.06 23.64
CA THR A 138 1.95 18.23 24.83
C THR A 138 1.47 16.81 24.58
N ASN A 139 2.36 15.85 24.85
CA ASN A 139 2.12 14.42 24.83
C ASN A 139 1.08 14.03 25.90
N HIS A 140 -0.18 13.81 25.53
CA HIS A 140 -1.25 13.39 26.45
C HIS A 140 -1.28 11.88 26.77
N ARG A 141 -0.22 11.12 26.47
CA ARG A 141 -0.19 9.68 26.79
C ARG A 141 0.68 9.38 28.00
N GLN A 142 0.17 9.73 29.18
CA GLN A 142 0.61 9.10 30.43
C GLN A 142 -0.50 8.14 30.89
N PRO A 143 -0.37 6.82 30.65
CA PRO A 143 -1.33 5.86 31.19
C PRO A 143 -1.20 5.87 32.71
N ARG A 144 -2.25 6.36 33.37
CA ARG A 144 -2.42 6.39 34.82
C ARG A 144 -2.28 4.95 35.33
N LYS A 145 -1.18 4.64 36.04
CA LYS A 145 -1.06 3.41 36.82
C LYS A 145 -2.22 3.39 37.82
N ILE A 146 -3.20 2.52 37.60
CA ILE A 146 -4.25 2.25 38.57
C ILE A 146 -3.57 1.42 39.66
N ALA A 147 -3.21 2.07 40.77
CA ALA A 147 -2.81 1.39 41.99
C ALA A 147 -4.03 0.65 42.51
N VAL A 148 -4.12 -0.64 42.20
CA VAL A 148 -5.05 -1.55 42.87
C VAL A 148 -4.39 -1.90 44.20
N THR A 149 -4.66 -1.07 45.20
CA THR A 149 -4.41 -1.41 46.61
C THR A 149 -5.33 -2.57 46.95
N GLN A 150 -4.72 -3.72 47.26
CA GLN A 150 -5.41 -4.88 47.81
C GLN A 150 -5.96 -4.54 49.21
N PRO A 151 -7.17 -5.00 49.57
CA PRO A 151 -7.56 -5.20 50.97
C PRO A 151 -7.02 -6.52 51.52
#